data_AF-A0A9W8ZRZ7-F1
#
_entry.id   AF-A0A9W8ZRZ7-F1
#
_cell.length_a   1.000
_cell.length_b   1.000
_cell.length_c   1.000
_cell.angle_alpha   90.00
_cell.angle_beta   90.00
_cell.angle_gamma   90.00
#
_symmetry.space_group_name_H-M   'P 1'
#
loop_
_entity.id
_entity.type
_entity.pdbx_description
1 polymer ?
#
loop_
_entity_poly.entity_id
_entity_poly.type
_entity_poly.pdbx_seq_one_letter_code
_entity_poly.pdbx_strand_id
1 'polypeptide(L)'
;MSSKRRLNIQSSDAPTPEKKPKKNQYLPLPQPRSDLLRWVHYYWHLGFSDKDIANHVMDHFNREEYGISYKSVQRMRNDLQLLGTRQRKASFETIMPYFLELRGLYPNMGARAMVTVLRQEYGIKVPEWV
;
A
#
# COMPACT_ATOMS: atom_id res chain seq x y z
N MET A 1 -38.00 -66.95 27.07
CA MET A 1 -38.13 -65.50 27.30
C MET A 1 -36.75 -64.88 27.42
N SER A 2 -36.27 -64.14 26.41
CA SER A 2 -35.25 -63.09 26.61
C SER A 2 -35.17 -62.25 25.32
N SER A 3 -35.96 -61.18 25.30
CA SER A 3 -36.07 -60.25 24.17
C SER A 3 -34.99 -59.18 24.31
N LYS A 4 -33.99 -59.20 23.43
CA LYS A 4 -32.95 -58.16 23.36
C LYS A 4 -33.57 -56.87 22.82
N ARG A 5 -34.03 -55.99 23.72
CA ARG A 5 -34.31 -54.59 23.39
C ARG A 5 -32.98 -53.89 23.10
N ARG A 6 -32.69 -53.58 21.83
CA ARG A 6 -31.73 -52.52 21.48
C ARG A 6 -32.43 -51.18 21.69
N LEU A 7 -31.94 -50.41 22.65
CA LEU A 7 -32.33 -49.00 22.84
C LEU A 7 -31.76 -48.21 21.66
N ASN A 8 -32.65 -47.62 20.87
CA ASN A 8 -32.32 -46.69 19.81
C ASN A 8 -32.15 -45.30 20.45
N ILE A 9 -30.91 -44.87 20.65
CA ILE A 9 -30.60 -43.53 21.16
C ILE A 9 -30.46 -42.61 19.94
N GLN A 10 -31.51 -41.86 19.63
CA GLN A 10 -31.43 -40.64 18.84
C GLN A 10 -31.16 -39.48 19.79
N SER A 11 -29.98 -38.87 19.71
CA SER A 11 -29.75 -37.44 20.02
C SER A 11 -28.27 -37.11 19.86
N SER A 12 -27.94 -36.49 18.73
CA SER A 12 -26.76 -35.62 18.63
C SER A 12 -27.07 -34.55 17.59
N ASP A 13 -27.94 -33.61 17.95
CA ASP A 13 -27.99 -32.30 17.31
C ASP A 13 -26.72 -31.56 17.72
N ALA A 14 -25.60 -31.90 17.07
CA ALA A 14 -24.42 -31.05 17.08
C ALA A 14 -24.80 -29.77 16.31
N PRO A 15 -24.60 -28.56 16.87
CA PRO A 15 -24.82 -27.34 16.12
C PRO A 15 -23.90 -27.39 14.90
N THR A 16 -24.52 -27.45 13.71
CA THR A 16 -23.84 -27.37 12.43
C THR A 16 -22.89 -26.16 12.48
N PRO A 17 -21.60 -26.29 12.15
CA PRO A 17 -20.69 -25.15 12.21
C PRO A 17 -21.24 -24.05 11.30
N GLU A 18 -21.66 -22.94 11.92
CA GLU A 18 -22.12 -21.76 11.20
C GLU A 18 -21.04 -21.39 10.19
N LYS A 19 -21.38 -21.48 8.89
CA LYS A 19 -20.49 -21.05 7.83
C LYS A 19 -20.28 -19.56 8.00
N LYS A 20 -19.09 -19.17 8.48
CA LYS A 20 -18.68 -17.76 8.51
C LYS A 20 -18.98 -17.13 7.15
N PRO A 21 -19.66 -15.98 7.09
CA PRO A 21 -19.96 -15.34 5.83
C PRO A 21 -18.64 -15.10 5.07
N LYS A 22 -18.60 -15.49 3.79
CA LYS A 22 -17.42 -15.28 2.95
C LYS A 22 -17.17 -13.78 2.90
N LYS A 23 -15.99 -13.34 3.32
CA LYS A 23 -15.59 -11.92 3.25
C LYS A 23 -15.76 -11.43 1.82
N ASN A 24 -16.46 -10.31 1.63
CA ASN A 24 -16.61 -9.70 0.32
C ASN A 24 -15.21 -9.40 -0.24
N GLN A 25 -14.89 -10.00 -1.40
CA GLN A 25 -13.59 -9.83 -2.05
C GLN A 25 -13.50 -8.55 -2.89
N TYR A 26 -14.66 -7.92 -3.14
CA TYR A 26 -14.80 -6.74 -3.99
C TYR A 26 -15.22 -5.53 -3.15
N LEU A 27 -14.49 -5.28 -2.07
CA LEU A 27 -14.70 -4.05 -1.30
C LEU A 27 -14.41 -2.85 -2.21
N PRO A 28 -15.27 -1.81 -2.16
CA PRO A 28 -15.04 -0.59 -2.92
C PRO A 28 -13.76 0.12 -2.48
N LEU A 29 -13.27 1.02 -3.34
CA LEU A 29 -12.18 1.93 -2.97
C LEU A 29 -12.64 2.87 -1.85
N PRO A 30 -11.75 3.24 -0.92
CA PRO A 30 -12.05 4.20 0.14
C PRO A 30 -12.63 5.52 -0.39
N GLN A 31 -13.63 6.02 0.32
CA GLN A 31 -14.20 7.35 0.13
C GLN A 31 -13.92 8.22 1.37
N PRO A 32 -13.80 9.55 1.22
CA PRO A 32 -13.79 10.29 -0.04
C PRO A 32 -12.46 10.10 -0.81
N ARG A 33 -12.54 10.14 -2.15
CA ARG A 33 -11.36 9.97 -3.01
C ARG A 33 -10.23 10.98 -2.72
N SER A 34 -10.57 12.20 -2.31
CA SER A 34 -9.60 13.24 -1.94
C SER A 34 -8.67 12.81 -0.80
N ASP A 35 -9.25 12.24 0.25
CA ASP A 35 -8.50 11.81 1.44
C ASP A 35 -7.63 10.62 1.12
N LEU A 36 -8.16 9.70 0.29
CA LEU A 36 -7.39 8.58 -0.23
C LEU A 36 -6.14 9.06 -1.00
N LEU A 37 -6.30 10.01 -1.92
CA LEU A 37 -5.18 10.57 -2.69
C LEU A 37 -4.17 11.30 -1.80
N ARG A 38 -4.63 12.00 -0.76
CA ARG A 38 -3.77 12.66 0.23
C ARG A 38 -2.86 11.64 0.93
N TRP A 39 -3.42 10.53 1.42
CA TRP A 39 -2.63 9.49 2.08
C TRP A 39 -1.67 8.79 1.11
N VAL A 40 -2.11 8.50 -0.12
CA VAL A 40 -1.24 7.93 -1.16
C VAL A 40 -0.05 8.85 -1.45
N HIS A 41 -0.28 10.15 -1.59
CA HIS A 41 0.78 11.14 -1.78
C HIS A 41 1.75 11.17 -0.58
N TYR A 42 1.21 11.22 0.64
CA TYR A 42 2.01 11.25 1.86
C TYR A 42 2.94 10.04 1.98
N TYR A 43 2.42 8.82 1.83
CA TYR A 43 3.26 7.61 1.95
C TYR A 43 4.22 7.46 0.77
N TRP A 44 3.87 7.95 -0.42
CA TRP A 44 4.83 8.02 -1.53
C TRP A 44 5.98 8.97 -1.23
N HIS A 45 5.70 10.15 -0.65
CA HIS A 45 6.70 11.13 -0.25
C HIS A 45 7.67 10.57 0.81
N LEU A 46 7.16 9.74 1.73
CA LEU A 46 7.98 8.98 2.68
C LEU A 46 8.83 7.86 2.04
N GLY A 47 8.57 7.50 0.78
CA GLY A 47 9.38 6.55 0.01
C GLY A 47 8.89 5.10 0.05
N PHE A 48 7.69 4.85 0.58
CA PHE A 48 7.12 3.51 0.63
C PHE A 48 6.90 2.90 -0.76
N SER A 49 6.89 1.56 -0.83
CA SER A 49 6.52 0.83 -2.04
C SER A 49 5.01 0.88 -2.25
N ASP A 50 4.51 0.63 -3.47
CA ASP A 50 3.05 0.65 -3.72
C ASP A 50 2.28 -0.39 -2.89
N LYS A 51 2.95 -1.48 -2.50
CA LYS A 51 2.39 -2.49 -1.60
C LYS A 51 2.26 -1.94 -0.18
N ASP A 52 3.30 -1.30 0.32
CA ASP A 52 3.30 -0.73 1.67
C ASP A 52 2.38 0.48 1.78
N ILE A 53 2.31 1.31 0.73
CA ILE A 53 1.32 2.40 0.62
C ILE A 53 -0.09 1.82 0.74
N ALA A 54 -0.42 0.75 0.00
CA ALA A 54 -1.74 0.14 0.08
C ALA A 54 -2.07 -0.35 1.50
N ASN A 55 -1.09 -0.92 2.21
CA ASN A 55 -1.26 -1.38 3.59
C ASN A 55 -1.47 -0.20 4.56
N HIS A 56 -0.61 0.81 4.50
CA HIS A 56 -0.63 1.94 5.42
C HIS A 56 -1.80 2.90 5.19
N VAL A 57 -2.23 3.07 3.92
CA VAL A 57 -3.44 3.85 3.61
C VAL A 57 -4.65 3.25 4.32
N MET A 58 -4.75 1.92 4.40
CA MET A 58 -5.84 1.22 5.10
C MET A 58 -5.80 1.31 6.63
N ASP A 59 -4.78 1.96 7.22
CA ASP A 59 -4.80 2.30 8.65
C ASP A 59 -5.74 3.49 8.93
N HIS A 60 -6.11 4.25 7.89
CA HIS A 60 -6.99 5.42 7.98
C HIS A 60 -8.44 5.15 7.57
N PHE A 61 -8.74 3.93 7.11
CA PHE A 61 -10.06 3.55 6.60
C PHE A 61 -10.54 2.23 7.19
N ASN A 62 -11.86 2.03 7.25
CA ASN A 62 -12.43 0.78 7.71
C ASN A 62 -12.14 -0.37 6.71
N ARG A 63 -11.38 -1.38 7.16
CA ARG A 63 -10.95 -2.56 6.37
C ARG A 63 -12.05 -3.61 6.14
N GLU A 64 -13.19 -3.46 6.80
CA GLU A 64 -14.38 -4.27 6.55
C GLU A 64 -15.25 -3.69 5.44
N GLU A 65 -15.19 -2.37 5.26
CA GLU A 65 -16.00 -1.61 4.30
C GLU A 65 -15.25 -1.34 3.01
N TYR A 66 -13.93 -1.07 3.10
CA TYR A 66 -13.11 -0.64 1.96
C TYR A 66 -11.91 -1.55 1.73
N GLY A 67 -11.44 -1.55 0.49
CA GLY A 67 -10.23 -2.25 0.09
C GLY A 67 -9.43 -1.47 -0.93
N ILE A 68 -8.11 -1.59 -0.85
CA ILE A 68 -7.20 -1.05 -1.85
C ILE A 68 -6.10 -2.06 -2.19
N SER A 69 -5.81 -2.18 -3.48
CA SER A 69 -4.71 -2.99 -4.00
C SER A 69 -3.55 -2.10 -4.45
N TYR A 70 -2.33 -2.67 -4.47
CA TYR A 70 -1.15 -1.97 -4.99
C TYR A 70 -1.35 -1.48 -6.44
N LYS A 71 -2.11 -2.19 -7.27
CA LYS A 71 -2.47 -1.74 -8.64
C LYS A 71 -3.32 -0.48 -8.63
N SER A 72 -4.19 -0.34 -7.64
CA SER A 72 -5.01 0.87 -7.46
C SER A 72 -4.14 2.04 -7.03
N VAL A 73 -3.20 1.82 -6.11
CA VAL A 73 -2.17 2.81 -5.74
C VAL A 73 -1.36 3.24 -6.96
N GLN A 74 -0.92 2.30 -7.80
CA GLN A 74 -0.16 2.62 -9.02
C GLN A 74 -0.96 3.52 -9.98
N ARG A 75 -2.26 3.27 -10.16
CA ARG A 75 -3.14 4.15 -10.95
C ARG A 75 -3.26 5.54 -10.33
N MET A 76 -3.52 5.62 -9.02
CA MET A 76 -3.63 6.89 -8.31
C MET A 76 -2.33 7.71 -8.38
N ARG A 77 -1.17 7.04 -8.29
CA ARG A 77 0.12 7.70 -8.48
C ARG A 77 0.28 8.27 -9.89
N ASN A 78 -0.19 7.57 -10.92
CA ASN A 78 -0.17 8.10 -12.28
C ASN A 78 -1.08 9.34 -12.40
N ASP A 79 -2.28 9.30 -11.80
CA ASP A 79 -3.21 10.44 -11.77
C ASP A 79 -2.58 11.66 -11.06
N LEU A 80 -1.83 11.41 -9.98
CA LEU A 80 -1.09 12.43 -9.22
C LEU A 80 0.26 12.81 -9.85
N GLN A 81 0.63 12.24 -11.00
CA GLN A 81 1.94 12.42 -11.64
C GLN A 81 3.15 12.06 -10.74
N LEU A 82 2.95 11.17 -9.77
CA LEU A 82 3.97 10.64 -8.86
C LEU A 82 4.78 9.51 -9.52
N LEU A 83 5.48 9.87 -10.59
CA LEU A 83 6.17 8.95 -11.49
C LEU A 83 7.48 8.42 -10.90
N GLY A 84 7.81 7.16 -11.21
CA GLY A 84 9.12 6.57 -10.90
C GLY A 84 10.21 7.01 -11.89
N THR A 85 11.47 6.73 -11.57
CA THR A 85 12.65 7.10 -12.39
C THR A 85 12.54 6.67 -13.85
N ARG A 86 12.10 5.41 -14.07
CA ARG A 86 11.92 4.84 -15.42
C ARG A 86 10.81 5.54 -16.21
N GLN A 87 9.73 5.94 -15.54
CA GLN A 87 8.59 6.63 -16.18
C GLN A 87 8.94 8.08 -16.52
N ARG A 88 9.76 8.74 -15.69
CA ARG A 88 10.20 10.13 -15.90
C ARG A 88 11.33 10.27 -16.94
N LYS A 89 11.87 9.15 -17.46
CA LYS A 89 13.11 9.12 -18.26
C LYS A 89 14.23 9.94 -17.62
N ALA A 90 14.27 9.97 -16.28
CA ALA A 90 15.25 10.77 -15.56
C ALA A 90 16.63 10.19 -15.84
N SER A 91 17.42 10.91 -16.64
CA SER A 91 18.83 10.61 -16.89
C SER A 91 19.67 11.28 -15.80
N PHE A 92 20.90 10.79 -15.65
CA PHE A 92 21.88 11.42 -14.78
C PHE A 92 22.04 12.92 -15.08
N GLU A 93 22.02 13.29 -16.36
CA GLU A 93 22.10 14.69 -16.82
C GLU A 93 20.93 15.53 -16.29
N THR A 94 19.70 14.98 -16.28
CA THR A 94 18.54 15.71 -15.74
C THR A 94 18.55 15.84 -14.21
N ILE A 95 19.26 14.96 -13.51
CA ILE A 95 19.32 14.93 -12.04
C ILE A 95 20.51 15.76 -11.54
N MET A 96 21.59 15.84 -12.32
CA MET A 96 22.85 16.49 -11.95
C MET A 96 22.69 17.90 -11.37
N PRO A 97 21.86 18.80 -11.95
CA PRO A 97 21.69 20.15 -11.40
C PRO A 97 21.19 20.14 -9.95
N TYR A 98 20.16 19.33 -9.66
CA TYR A 98 19.61 19.18 -8.32
C TYR A 98 20.62 18.54 -7.36
N PHE A 99 21.41 17.59 -7.85
CA PHE A 99 22.44 16.95 -7.04
C PHE A 99 23.56 17.92 -6.64
N LEU A 100 24.03 18.74 -7.59
CA LEU A 100 25.06 19.76 -7.33
C LEU A 100 24.56 20.83 -6.36
N GLU A 101 23.33 21.28 -6.52
CA GLU A 101 22.67 22.21 -5.59
C GLU A 101 22.65 21.64 -4.16
N LEU A 102 22.15 20.42 -4.00
CA LEU A 102 22.08 19.78 -2.69
C LEU A 102 23.46 19.47 -2.10
N ARG A 103 24.46 19.14 -2.91
CA ARG A 103 25.85 18.99 -2.46
C ARG A 103 26.47 20.31 -2.01
N GLY A 104 26.09 21.43 -2.63
CA GLY A 104 26.48 22.76 -2.18
C GLY A 104 25.88 23.11 -0.82
N LEU A 105 24.59 22.82 -0.63
CA LEU A 105 23.87 23.11 0.62
C LEU A 105 24.27 22.16 1.76
N TYR A 106 24.47 20.88 1.45
CA TYR A 106 24.76 19.83 2.41
C TYR A 106 25.98 19.00 2.00
N PRO A 107 27.20 19.53 2.13
CA PRO A 107 28.42 18.87 1.65
C PRO A 107 28.64 17.46 2.21
N ASN A 108 28.29 17.26 3.48
CA ASN A 108 28.48 16.01 4.22
C ASN A 108 27.29 15.04 4.12
N MET A 109 26.27 15.34 3.30
CA MET A 109 25.10 14.49 3.15
C MET A 109 25.46 13.15 2.48
N GLY A 110 25.00 12.05 3.08
CA GLY A 110 25.13 10.71 2.49
C GLY A 110 24.19 10.48 1.31
N ALA A 111 24.51 9.52 0.44
CA ALA A 111 23.72 9.22 -0.77
C ALA A 111 22.24 8.93 -0.46
N ARG A 112 21.96 8.11 0.57
CA ARG A 112 20.58 7.79 0.99
C ARG A 112 19.76 9.01 1.41
N ALA A 113 20.38 9.94 2.13
CA ALA A 113 19.74 11.18 2.53
C ALA A 113 19.48 12.07 1.31
N MET A 114 20.44 12.14 0.38
CA MET A 114 20.31 12.86 -0.89
C MET A 114 19.12 12.36 -1.72
N VAL A 115 18.98 11.04 -1.88
CA VAL A 115 17.83 10.43 -2.59
C VAL A 115 16.51 10.75 -1.90
N THR A 116 16.51 10.84 -0.57
CA THR A 116 15.32 11.21 0.21
C THR A 116 14.93 12.65 -0.05
N VAL A 117 15.88 13.59 0.02
CA VAL A 117 15.63 15.02 -0.26
C VAL A 117 15.19 15.23 -1.71
N LEU A 118 15.84 14.57 -2.69
CA LEU A 118 15.42 14.61 -4.09
C LEU A 118 13.96 14.19 -4.30
N ARG A 119 13.52 13.16 -3.58
CA ARG A 119 12.12 12.71 -3.63
C ARG A 119 11.19 13.71 -2.94
N GLN A 120 11.58 14.20 -1.77
CA GLN A 120 10.70 15.01 -0.93
C GLN A 120 10.52 16.43 -1.48
N GLU A 121 11.62 17.08 -1.84
CA GLU A 121 11.63 18.48 -2.27
C GLU A 121 11.33 18.64 -3.77
N TYR A 122 11.88 17.74 -4.60
CA TYR A 122 11.81 17.87 -6.07
C TYR A 122 10.86 16.84 -6.73
N GLY A 123 10.26 15.94 -5.94
CA GLY A 123 9.42 14.87 -6.47
C GLY A 123 10.19 13.90 -7.39
N ILE A 124 11.51 13.85 -7.28
CA ILE A 124 12.37 13.02 -8.13
C ILE A 124 12.73 11.74 -7.39
N LYS A 125 12.13 10.62 -7.81
CA LYS A 125 12.55 9.31 -7.35
C LYS A 125 13.74 8.84 -8.17
N VAL A 126 14.87 8.59 -7.51
CA VAL A 126 16.11 8.05 -8.12
C VAL A 126 16.52 6.76 -7.40
N PRO A 127 17.20 5.82 -8.08
CA PRO A 127 17.85 4.71 -7.40
C PRO A 127 18.96 5.23 -6.46
N GLU A 128 19.26 4.47 -5.41
CA GLU A 128 20.45 4.72 -4.59
C GLU A 128 21.68 4.38 -5.46
N TRP A 129 22.51 5.38 -5.72
CA TRP A 129 23.80 5.19 -6.37
C TRP A 129 24.72 4.57 -5.33
N VAL A 130 25.01 3.28 -5.48
CA VAL A 130 26.04 2.57 -4.71
C VAL A 130 27.41 2.90 -5.29
#